data_AF-A0A8S8XKS3-F1
#
_entry.id   AF-A0A8S8XKS3-F1
#
_cell.length_a   1.000
_cell.length_b   1.000
_cell.length_c   1.000
_cell.angle_alpha   90.00
_cell.angle_beta   90.00
_cell.angle_gamma   90.00
#
_symmetry.space_group_name_H-M   'P 1'
#
loop_
_entity.id
_entity.type
_entity.pdbx_description
1 polymer ?
#
loop_
_entity_poly.entity_id
_entity_poly.type
_entity_poly.pdbx_seq_one_letter_code
_entity_poly.pdbx_strand_id
1 'polypeptide(L)'
;MAGSIVYNGVAFTNTDCWGNFDQNTPEQFAPLRNEVPLNESESPENISSEIMSGLSNYWWDGYESATIDVESEDIYLSAWYLKQNESMPWVMFVHGIRGCKADGSMLLPSGMLANAGFNVIVFDLRDHGESSIDDNKVSGGQDEWVDVIAIFDWLVEEQNADPDKIGVYGNSMGAGTAAIAFTFDERIQSVWLESGYADMGDIV
;
A
#
# COMPACT_ATOMS: atom_id res chain seq x y z
N MET A 1 18.24 -26.65 10.36
CA MET A 1 17.76 -27.24 9.09
C MET A 1 16.24 -27.21 8.95
N ALA A 2 15.43 -27.60 9.94
CA ALA A 2 13.97 -27.46 9.85
C ALA A 2 13.48 -25.99 9.95
N GLY A 3 14.02 -25.22 10.92
CA GLY A 3 13.63 -23.81 11.11
C GLY A 3 13.88 -22.90 9.91
N SER A 4 15.00 -23.09 9.19
CA SER A 4 15.29 -22.33 7.97
C SER A 4 14.36 -22.66 6.81
N ILE A 5 13.84 -23.90 6.74
CA ILE A 5 12.86 -24.29 5.71
C ILE A 5 11.50 -23.65 6.02
N VAL A 6 11.10 -23.66 7.29
CA VAL A 6 9.84 -23.01 7.72
C VAL A 6 9.92 -21.49 7.50
N TYR A 7 11.00 -20.85 7.96
CA TYR A 7 11.22 -19.41 7.77
C TYR A 7 11.18 -19.03 6.29
N ASN A 8 11.95 -19.73 5.45
CA ASN A 8 11.96 -19.45 4.02
C ASN A 8 10.59 -19.69 3.37
N GLY A 9 9.75 -20.61 3.88
CA GLY A 9 8.40 -20.80 3.34
C GLY A 9 7.41 -19.71 3.77
N VAL A 10 7.49 -19.26 5.03
CA VAL A 10 6.58 -18.26 5.59
C VAL A 10 6.93 -16.86 5.08
N ALA A 11 8.22 -16.50 5.11
CA ALA A 11 8.70 -15.18 4.73
C ALA A 11 8.73 -14.99 3.21
N PHE A 12 8.72 -16.06 2.40
CA PHE A 12 8.78 -15.91 0.95
C PHE A 12 7.63 -15.05 0.41
N THR A 13 7.98 -14.12 -0.47
CA THR A 13 7.07 -13.31 -1.28
C THR A 13 7.54 -13.29 -2.73
N ASN A 14 6.74 -12.70 -3.59
CA ASN A 14 7.04 -12.45 -4.99
C ASN A 14 6.27 -11.19 -5.43
N THR A 15 6.48 -10.80 -6.69
CA THR A 15 5.87 -9.59 -7.28
C THR A 15 4.43 -9.78 -7.76
N ASP A 16 3.82 -10.96 -7.57
CA ASP A 16 2.52 -11.36 -8.15
C ASP A 16 1.30 -10.69 -7.49
N CYS A 17 1.51 -9.92 -6.41
CA CYS A 17 0.46 -9.31 -5.60
C CYS A 17 -0.71 -10.28 -5.26
N TRP A 18 -0.39 -11.54 -4.96
CA TRP A 18 -1.39 -12.54 -4.57
C TRP A 18 -2.54 -12.78 -5.58
N GLY A 19 -2.28 -12.51 -6.85
CA GLY A 19 -3.25 -12.66 -7.94
C GLY A 19 -4.21 -11.47 -8.10
N ASN A 20 -3.96 -10.33 -7.44
CA ASN A 20 -4.72 -9.08 -7.65
C ASN A 20 -4.25 -8.28 -8.90
N PHE A 21 -3.18 -8.72 -9.55
CA PHE A 21 -2.51 -8.07 -10.69
C PHE A 21 -3.01 -8.71 -12.01
N ASP A 22 -3.57 -8.02 -13.00
CA ASP A 22 -3.02 -6.83 -13.71
C ASP A 22 -4.08 -5.77 -14.08
N GLN A 23 -5.30 -5.88 -13.56
CA GLN A 23 -6.47 -5.14 -14.08
C GLN A 23 -6.91 -3.94 -13.23
N ASN A 24 -6.38 -3.81 -12.01
CA ASN A 24 -6.68 -2.67 -11.14
C ASN A 24 -5.69 -1.52 -11.39
N THR A 25 -6.23 -0.34 -11.62
CA THR A 25 -5.53 0.94 -11.61
C THR A 25 -6.33 1.96 -10.78
N PRO A 26 -5.77 3.11 -10.42
CA PRO A 26 -6.52 4.20 -9.81
C PRO A 26 -7.77 4.65 -10.59
N GLU A 27 -7.74 4.50 -11.91
CA GLU A 27 -8.83 4.85 -12.83
C GLU A 27 -9.89 3.75 -12.96
N GLN A 28 -9.57 2.51 -12.59
CA GLN A 28 -10.50 1.39 -12.68
C GLN A 28 -10.06 0.25 -11.77
N PHE A 29 -10.80 0.00 -10.69
CA PHE A 29 -10.52 -1.11 -9.80
C PHE A 29 -11.76 -1.79 -9.20
N ALA A 30 -11.58 -3.06 -8.82
CA ALA A 30 -12.50 -3.81 -7.98
C ALA A 30 -11.92 -3.96 -6.55
N PRO A 31 -12.73 -3.77 -5.50
CA PRO A 31 -12.27 -3.87 -4.11
C PRO A 31 -12.03 -5.31 -3.63
N LEU A 32 -12.44 -6.32 -4.42
CA LEU A 32 -12.51 -7.72 -3.99
C LEU A 32 -11.61 -8.60 -4.85
N ARG A 33 -10.82 -9.41 -4.14
CA ARG A 33 -9.73 -10.25 -4.66
C ARG A 33 -10.10 -11.23 -5.79
N ASN A 34 -11.34 -11.70 -5.85
CA ASN A 34 -11.76 -12.78 -6.76
C ASN A 34 -12.84 -12.34 -7.78
N GLU A 35 -13.09 -11.04 -7.91
CA GLU A 35 -14.09 -10.55 -8.86
C GLU A 35 -13.41 -10.03 -10.12
N VAL A 36 -13.70 -10.71 -11.23
CA VAL A 36 -13.43 -10.28 -12.61
C VAL A 36 -14.05 -8.87 -12.81
N PRO A 37 -13.45 -8.00 -13.65
CA PRO A 37 -14.09 -6.75 -14.09
C PRO A 37 -15.59 -6.94 -14.33
N LEU A 38 -16.41 -5.95 -13.93
CA LEU A 38 -17.88 -6.05 -13.87
C LEU A 38 -18.55 -6.53 -15.18
N ASN A 39 -17.87 -6.40 -16.32
CA ASN A 39 -18.31 -6.87 -17.63
C ASN A 39 -18.09 -8.38 -17.88
N GLU A 40 -17.41 -9.11 -17.00
CA GLU A 40 -16.87 -10.47 -17.25
C GLU A 40 -17.09 -11.47 -16.09
N SER A 41 -17.80 -11.10 -15.02
CA SER A 41 -18.03 -12.00 -13.86
C SER A 41 -19.18 -13.02 -14.08
N GLU A 42 -18.85 -14.32 -14.01
CA GLU A 42 -19.81 -15.45 -14.07
C GLU A 42 -20.02 -16.19 -12.72
N SER A 43 -19.45 -15.70 -11.60
CA SER A 43 -19.53 -16.40 -10.30
C SER A 43 -20.69 -15.90 -9.41
N PRO A 44 -21.52 -16.80 -8.84
CA PRO A 44 -22.72 -16.45 -8.07
C PRO A 44 -22.50 -16.26 -6.55
N GLU A 45 -21.27 -16.20 -6.04
CA GLU A 45 -21.01 -15.88 -4.62
C GLU A 45 -21.16 -14.38 -4.32
N ASN A 46 -22.39 -13.91 -4.46
CA ASN A 46 -23.12 -12.96 -3.62
C ASN A 46 -22.33 -11.93 -2.77
N ILE A 47 -21.39 -11.21 -3.36
CA ILE A 47 -21.15 -9.82 -2.99
C ILE A 47 -22.07 -9.02 -3.91
N SER A 48 -23.15 -8.51 -3.33
CA SER A 48 -24.23 -7.86 -4.05
C SER A 48 -23.70 -6.84 -5.06
N SER A 49 -24.30 -6.79 -6.24
CA SER A 49 -24.15 -5.70 -7.22
C SER A 49 -24.34 -4.30 -6.62
N GLU A 50 -24.92 -4.18 -5.42
CA GLU A 50 -25.01 -2.96 -4.63
C GLU A 50 -23.67 -2.47 -4.05
N ILE A 51 -22.78 -3.36 -3.59
CA ILE A 51 -21.42 -2.98 -3.10
C ILE A 51 -20.56 -2.47 -4.26
N MET A 52 -20.77 -3.03 -5.45
CA MET A 52 -20.06 -2.64 -6.66
C MET A 52 -20.69 -1.44 -7.37
N SER A 53 -21.87 -0.98 -6.93
CA SER A 53 -22.55 0.17 -7.53
C SER A 53 -21.90 1.47 -7.09
N GLY A 54 -21.52 2.31 -8.06
CA GLY A 54 -20.94 3.63 -7.79
C GLY A 54 -19.48 3.60 -7.34
N LEU A 55 -18.77 2.47 -7.50
CA LEU A 55 -17.33 2.39 -7.24
C LEU A 55 -16.52 3.39 -8.07
N SER A 56 -17.02 3.74 -9.26
CA SER A 56 -16.42 4.79 -10.11
C SER A 56 -16.36 6.15 -9.43
N ASN A 57 -17.13 6.39 -8.36
CA ASN A 57 -17.03 7.62 -7.56
C ASN A 57 -15.78 7.66 -6.67
N TYR A 58 -15.08 6.54 -6.52
CA TYR A 58 -13.84 6.40 -5.76
C TYR A 58 -12.64 6.13 -6.67
N TRP A 59 -12.84 6.11 -7.99
CA TRP A 59 -11.71 6.16 -8.92
C TRP A 59 -11.11 7.56 -8.88
N TRP A 60 -9.79 7.62 -9.00
CA TRP A 60 -9.05 8.86 -8.84
C TRP A 60 -8.19 9.08 -10.09
N ASP A 61 -8.87 9.53 -11.14
CA ASP A 61 -8.32 9.82 -12.46
C ASP A 61 -7.22 10.89 -12.42
N GLY A 62 -6.29 10.82 -13.38
CA GLY A 62 -5.20 11.79 -13.48
C GLY A 62 -4.09 11.59 -12.44
N TYR A 63 -4.00 10.38 -11.88
CA TYR A 63 -2.85 9.97 -11.07
C TYR A 63 -1.56 10.01 -11.88
N GLU A 64 -0.45 10.18 -11.17
CA GLU A 64 0.90 10.09 -11.70
C GLU A 64 1.61 8.87 -11.13
N SER A 65 2.64 8.39 -11.83
CA SER A 65 3.51 7.32 -11.33
C SER A 65 4.86 7.91 -10.89
N ALA A 66 5.42 7.34 -9.82
CA ALA A 66 6.75 7.71 -9.34
C ALA A 66 7.60 6.45 -9.09
N THR A 67 8.91 6.62 -9.27
CA THR A 67 9.93 5.70 -8.78
C THR A 67 10.71 6.45 -7.71
N ILE A 68 10.76 5.89 -6.51
CA ILE A 68 11.27 6.57 -5.31
C ILE A 68 12.41 5.74 -4.74
N ASP A 69 13.60 6.32 -4.69
CA ASP A 69 14.79 5.62 -4.18
C ASP A 69 14.79 5.59 -2.64
N VAL A 70 15.18 4.45 -2.06
CA VAL A 70 15.46 4.32 -0.64
C VAL A 70 16.94 4.66 -0.43
N GLU A 71 17.28 5.91 -0.10
CA GLU A 71 18.66 6.43 -0.19
C GLU A 71 19.75 5.57 0.51
N SER A 72 19.40 4.86 1.57
CA SER A 72 20.33 4.00 2.33
C SER A 72 20.63 2.66 1.66
N GLU A 73 19.92 2.30 0.60
CA GLU A 73 19.86 0.95 0.02
C GLU A 73 19.79 1.02 -1.52
N ASP A 74 20.16 -0.06 -2.22
CA ASP A 74 20.01 -0.18 -3.68
C ASP A 74 18.58 -0.64 -4.03
N ILE A 75 17.59 0.08 -3.51
CA ILE A 75 16.16 -0.25 -3.57
C ILE A 75 15.40 0.97 -4.11
N TYR A 76 14.49 0.72 -5.05
CA TYR A 76 13.50 1.70 -5.47
C TYR A 76 12.08 1.18 -5.22
N LEU A 77 11.16 2.11 -5.00
CA LEU A 77 9.74 1.86 -4.75
C LEU A 77 8.90 2.39 -5.91
N SER A 78 7.96 1.58 -6.40
CA SER A 78 6.96 2.00 -7.40
C SER A 78 5.71 2.52 -6.72
N ALA A 79 5.27 3.72 -7.13
CA ALA A 79 4.11 4.38 -6.54
C ALA A 79 3.16 4.98 -7.58
N TRP A 80 1.88 5.05 -7.20
CA TRP A 80 0.88 5.90 -7.84
C TRP A 80 0.42 6.95 -6.85
N TYR A 81 0.28 8.19 -7.32
CA TYR A 81 -0.13 9.29 -6.46
C TYR A 81 -1.03 10.28 -7.18
N LEU A 82 -1.91 10.94 -6.42
CA LEU A 82 -2.73 12.04 -6.92
C LEU A 82 -2.58 13.23 -6.00
N LYS A 83 -1.99 14.28 -6.58
CA LYS A 83 -1.87 15.59 -5.97
C LYS A 83 -2.96 16.51 -6.50
N GLN A 84 -4.02 16.65 -5.72
CA GLN A 84 -5.15 17.51 -6.08
C GLN A 84 -4.84 18.99 -5.81
N ASN A 85 -4.13 19.27 -4.71
CA ASN A 85 -3.82 20.63 -4.29
C ASN A 85 -2.61 20.65 -3.33
N GLU A 86 -1.67 21.56 -3.57
CA GLU A 86 -0.48 21.82 -2.73
C GLU A 86 -0.78 21.98 -1.22
N SER A 87 -1.94 22.56 -0.88
CA SER A 87 -2.31 22.89 0.50
C SER A 87 -3.04 21.77 1.24
N MET A 88 -3.44 20.71 0.54
CA MET A 88 -4.20 19.62 1.13
C MET A 88 -3.29 18.58 1.80
N PRO A 89 -3.72 17.99 2.93
CA PRO A 89 -2.98 16.94 3.61
C PRO A 89 -2.81 15.70 2.71
N TRP A 90 -1.71 14.97 2.94
CA TRP A 90 -1.38 13.72 2.26
C TRP A 90 -1.75 12.51 3.12
N VAL A 91 -2.15 11.43 2.44
CA VAL A 91 -2.28 10.10 3.06
C VAL A 91 -1.51 9.07 2.25
N MET A 92 -0.55 8.42 2.91
CA MET A 92 0.25 7.32 2.37
C MET A 92 -0.42 5.98 2.69
N PHE A 93 -0.42 5.04 1.75
CA PHE A 93 -1.06 3.74 1.90
C PHE A 93 -0.03 2.61 1.82
N VAL A 94 0.09 1.85 2.92
CA VAL A 94 1.05 0.76 3.09
C VAL A 94 0.31 -0.59 3.04
N HIS A 95 0.61 -1.39 2.02
CA HIS A 95 -0.09 -2.66 1.78
C HIS A 95 0.36 -3.79 2.72
N GLY A 96 -0.46 -4.84 2.78
CA GLY A 96 -0.20 -6.03 3.59
C GLY A 96 0.77 -7.02 2.95
N ILE A 97 1.01 -8.12 3.67
CA ILE A 97 1.90 -9.21 3.23
C ILE A 97 1.47 -9.75 1.87
N ARG A 98 2.41 -9.81 0.92
CA ARG A 98 2.19 -10.32 -0.46
C ARG A 98 1.11 -9.55 -1.24
N GLY A 99 0.72 -8.37 -0.76
CA GLY A 99 -0.13 -7.41 -1.45
C GLY A 99 0.68 -6.46 -2.35
N CYS A 100 0.08 -5.33 -2.70
CA CYS A 100 0.65 -4.31 -3.59
C CYS A 100 -0.22 -3.04 -3.59
N LYS A 101 0.24 -2.00 -4.28
CA LYS A 101 -0.49 -0.74 -4.52
C LYS A 101 -1.80 -0.90 -5.30
N ALA A 102 -1.95 -1.97 -6.08
CA ALA A 102 -3.16 -2.26 -6.86
C ALA A 102 -4.24 -3.06 -6.09
N ASP A 103 -3.98 -3.41 -4.83
CA ASP A 103 -4.96 -4.13 -4.00
C ASP A 103 -6.20 -3.25 -3.75
N GLY A 104 -7.39 -3.84 -3.84
CA GLY A 104 -8.65 -3.18 -3.51
C GLY A 104 -8.69 -2.65 -2.07
N SER A 105 -7.97 -3.29 -1.15
CA SER A 105 -7.79 -2.82 0.23
C SER A 105 -7.00 -1.50 0.33
N MET A 106 -6.24 -1.15 -0.72
CA MET A 106 -5.51 0.12 -0.87
C MET A 106 -6.30 1.13 -1.71
N LEU A 107 -6.81 0.70 -2.88
CA LEU A 107 -7.43 1.58 -3.86
C LEU A 107 -8.79 2.13 -3.41
N LEU A 108 -9.60 1.33 -2.72
CA LEU A 108 -10.90 1.80 -2.23
C LEU A 108 -10.78 2.91 -1.17
N PRO A 109 -10.05 2.72 -0.05
CA PRO A 109 -9.92 3.78 0.94
C PRO A 109 -9.11 4.99 0.43
N SER A 110 -8.11 4.79 -0.45
CA SER A 110 -7.41 5.92 -1.08
C SER A 110 -8.33 6.74 -1.98
N GLY A 111 -9.18 6.09 -2.76
CA GLY A 111 -10.25 6.73 -3.53
C GLY A 111 -11.25 7.52 -2.68
N MET A 112 -11.65 6.99 -1.51
CA MET A 112 -12.51 7.71 -0.57
C MET A 112 -11.85 8.99 -0.05
N LEU A 113 -10.56 8.95 0.29
CA LEU A 113 -9.82 10.12 0.78
C LEU A 113 -9.52 11.12 -0.33
N ALA A 114 -9.21 10.65 -1.55
CA ALA A 114 -9.11 11.51 -2.72
C ALA A 114 -10.43 12.27 -2.95
N ASN A 115 -11.58 11.59 -2.94
CA ASN A 115 -12.87 12.27 -3.09
C ASN A 115 -13.20 13.25 -1.93
N ALA A 116 -12.64 13.02 -0.74
CA ALA A 116 -12.71 13.96 0.39
C ALA A 116 -11.73 15.15 0.28
N GLY A 117 -10.90 15.20 -0.76
CA GLY A 117 -9.98 16.29 -1.08
C GLY A 117 -8.53 16.10 -0.61
N PHE A 118 -8.18 14.94 -0.05
CA PHE A 118 -6.80 14.64 0.35
C PHE A 118 -5.93 14.38 -0.88
N ASN A 119 -4.64 14.68 -0.78
CA ASN A 119 -3.66 14.09 -1.67
C ASN A 119 -3.40 12.65 -1.21
N VAL A 120 -3.19 11.72 -2.14
CA VAL A 120 -3.02 10.30 -1.81
C VAL A 120 -1.83 9.70 -2.56
N ILE A 121 -1.14 8.76 -1.92
CA ILE A 121 -0.10 7.94 -2.54
C ILE A 121 -0.25 6.48 -2.10
N VAL A 122 -0.30 5.58 -3.06
CA VAL A 122 -0.25 4.12 -2.87
C VAL A 122 1.06 3.62 -3.49
N PHE A 123 1.78 2.75 -2.79
CA PHE A 123 3.09 2.29 -3.26
C PHE A 123 3.30 0.81 -2.96
N ASP A 124 4.16 0.17 -3.76
CA ASP A 124 4.62 -1.19 -3.53
C ASP A 124 5.80 -1.14 -2.55
N LEU A 125 5.73 -1.92 -1.47
CA LEU A 125 6.88 -2.17 -0.60
C LEU A 125 7.98 -2.92 -1.37
N ARG A 126 9.20 -2.92 -0.85
CA ARG A 126 10.28 -3.80 -1.34
C ARG A 126 9.78 -5.25 -1.52
N ASP A 127 10.33 -5.96 -2.49
CA ASP A 127 9.96 -7.34 -2.84
C ASP A 127 8.51 -7.55 -3.31
N HIS A 128 7.75 -6.48 -3.58
CA HIS A 128 6.37 -6.54 -4.06
C HIS A 128 6.16 -5.73 -5.33
N GLY A 129 5.15 -6.15 -6.11
CA GLY A 129 4.68 -5.44 -7.30
C GLY A 129 5.81 -5.03 -8.24
N GLU A 130 5.89 -3.72 -8.50
CA GLU A 130 6.86 -3.14 -9.42
C GLU A 130 8.09 -2.53 -8.71
N SER A 131 8.20 -2.64 -7.39
CA SER A 131 9.36 -2.20 -6.62
C SER A 131 10.56 -3.15 -6.78
N SER A 132 11.74 -2.71 -6.35
CA SER A 132 12.95 -3.54 -6.32
C SER A 132 12.72 -4.86 -5.59
N ILE A 133 13.36 -5.90 -6.10
CA ILE A 133 13.49 -7.20 -5.43
C ILE A 133 14.83 -7.19 -4.68
N ASP A 134 14.76 -7.26 -3.35
CA ASP A 134 15.94 -7.37 -2.48
C ASP A 134 16.30 -8.85 -2.30
N ASP A 135 15.46 -9.61 -1.57
CA ASP A 135 15.74 -11.02 -1.29
C ASP A 135 14.53 -11.97 -1.42
N ASN A 136 13.41 -11.46 -1.96
CA ASN A 136 12.10 -12.13 -2.07
C ASN A 136 11.55 -12.58 -0.72
N LYS A 137 11.79 -11.83 0.36
CA LYS A 137 11.18 -12.10 1.66
C LYS A 137 10.50 -10.88 2.25
N VAL A 138 9.56 -11.18 3.13
CA VAL A 138 9.00 -10.19 4.04
C VAL A 138 9.53 -10.42 5.44
N SER A 139 9.81 -9.32 6.12
CA SER A 139 10.31 -9.26 7.50
C SER A 139 9.24 -8.77 8.48
N GLY A 140 7.98 -8.72 8.03
CA GLY A 140 6.82 -8.39 8.86
C GLY A 140 6.80 -6.92 9.30
N GLY A 141 7.47 -6.03 8.58
CA GLY A 141 7.61 -4.60 8.86
C GLY A 141 8.98 -4.21 9.44
N GLN A 142 9.83 -5.17 9.82
CA GLN A 142 11.12 -4.88 10.45
C GLN A 142 12.15 -4.30 9.49
N ASP A 143 12.10 -4.67 8.21
CA ASP A 143 12.95 -4.11 7.17
C ASP A 143 12.14 -3.10 6.32
N GLU A 144 10.84 -3.32 6.15
CA GLU A 144 9.98 -2.52 5.29
C GLU A 144 9.66 -1.12 5.84
N TRP A 145 9.92 -0.82 7.12
CA TRP A 145 9.58 0.49 7.68
C TRP A 145 10.41 1.62 7.07
N VAL A 146 11.62 1.35 6.59
CA VAL A 146 12.44 2.38 5.92
C VAL A 146 11.85 2.75 4.55
N ASP A 147 11.07 1.86 3.92
CA ASP A 147 10.33 2.18 2.70
C ASP A 147 9.29 3.27 2.98
N VAL A 148 8.60 3.19 4.13
CA VAL A 148 7.63 4.22 4.56
C VAL A 148 8.33 5.57 4.75
N ILE A 149 9.54 5.57 5.33
CA ILE A 149 10.33 6.81 5.50
C ILE A 149 10.74 7.38 4.14
N ALA A 150 11.19 6.55 3.20
CA ALA A 150 11.57 7.00 1.86
C ALA A 150 10.39 7.66 1.11
N ILE A 151 9.19 7.10 1.21
CA ILE A 151 7.98 7.72 0.64
C ILE A 151 7.67 9.06 1.35
N PHE A 152 7.82 9.12 2.68
CA PHE A 152 7.58 10.36 3.44
C PHE A 152 8.55 11.46 3.02
N ASP A 153 9.84 11.15 2.93
CA ASP A 153 10.89 12.08 2.51
C ASP A 153 10.63 12.57 1.09
N TRP A 154 10.30 11.66 0.17
CA TRP A 154 9.94 12.03 -1.20
C TRP A 154 8.73 12.98 -1.27
N LEU A 155 7.70 12.78 -0.44
CA LEU A 155 6.57 13.72 -0.37
C LEU A 155 7.01 15.12 0.08
N VAL A 156 7.89 15.20 1.08
CA VAL A 156 8.39 16.49 1.58
C VAL A 156 9.27 17.17 0.55
N GLU A 157 10.20 16.44 -0.06
CA GLU A 157 11.26 16.99 -0.91
C GLU A 157 10.79 17.25 -2.33
N GLU A 158 10.14 16.29 -2.97
CA GLU A 158 9.74 16.36 -4.38
C GLU A 158 8.32 16.90 -4.54
N GLN A 159 7.42 16.58 -3.61
CA GLN A 159 6.03 17.06 -3.64
C GLN A 159 5.76 18.30 -2.80
N ASN A 160 6.79 18.86 -2.13
CA ASN A 160 6.68 20.03 -1.26
C ASN A 160 5.57 19.89 -0.19
N ALA A 161 5.33 18.66 0.28
CA ALA A 161 4.33 18.38 1.29
C ALA A 161 4.73 19.01 2.64
N ASP A 162 3.74 19.58 3.34
CA ASP A 162 3.89 20.02 4.73
C ASP A 162 3.99 18.77 5.64
N PRO A 163 5.14 18.51 6.31
CA PRO A 163 5.35 17.28 7.07
C PRO A 163 4.34 17.11 8.23
N ASP A 164 3.81 18.22 8.78
CA ASP A 164 2.79 18.19 9.82
C ASP A 164 1.39 17.79 9.29
N LYS A 165 1.26 17.54 7.98
CA LYS A 165 0.01 17.20 7.29
C LYS A 165 0.11 15.92 6.47
N ILE A 166 0.98 15.00 6.87
CA ILE A 166 1.10 13.68 6.27
C ILE A 166 0.59 12.63 7.27
N GLY A 167 -0.35 11.81 6.83
CA GLY A 167 -0.84 10.65 7.58
C GLY A 167 -0.51 9.34 6.87
N VAL A 168 -0.46 8.25 7.63
CA VAL A 168 -0.17 6.91 7.10
C VAL A 168 -1.32 5.96 7.39
N TYR A 169 -1.85 5.32 6.36
CA TYR A 169 -2.76 4.18 6.46
C TYR A 169 -1.95 2.90 6.21
N GLY A 170 -2.07 1.92 7.09
CA GLY A 170 -1.48 0.59 6.90
C GLY A 170 -2.50 -0.51 7.03
N ASN A 171 -2.45 -1.52 6.16
CA ASN A 171 -3.30 -2.71 6.23
C ASN A 171 -2.49 -3.96 6.58
N SER A 172 -2.98 -4.77 7.52
CA SER A 172 -2.38 -6.07 7.86
C SER A 172 -0.89 -5.91 8.23
N MET A 173 0.03 -6.57 7.52
CA MET A 173 1.48 -6.34 7.68
C MET A 173 1.85 -4.85 7.58
N GLY A 174 1.27 -4.12 6.62
CA GLY A 174 1.52 -2.69 6.43
C GLY A 174 1.10 -1.83 7.62
N ALA A 175 0.13 -2.27 8.43
CA ALA A 175 -0.19 -1.63 9.70
C ALA A 175 0.97 -1.79 10.71
N GLY A 176 1.57 -2.98 10.79
CA GLY A 176 2.78 -3.21 11.57
C GLY A 176 3.96 -2.36 11.09
N THR A 177 4.20 -2.34 9.78
CA THR A 177 5.22 -1.50 9.13
C THR A 177 5.03 -0.02 9.45
N ALA A 178 3.81 0.51 9.31
CA ALA A 178 3.49 1.90 9.63
C ALA A 178 3.67 2.22 11.12
N ALA A 179 3.33 1.30 12.02
CA ALA A 179 3.54 1.47 13.46
C ALA A 179 5.03 1.51 13.84
N ILE A 180 5.86 0.71 13.17
CA ILE A 180 7.31 0.71 13.36
C ILE A 180 7.90 2.04 12.85
N ALA A 181 7.53 2.47 11.64
CA ALA A 181 7.96 3.76 11.09
C ALA A 181 7.59 4.94 12.01
N PHE A 182 6.33 4.97 12.50
CA PHE A 182 5.85 5.95 13.47
C PHE A 182 6.65 5.98 14.79
N THR A 183 7.26 4.86 15.17
CA THR A 183 8.12 4.79 16.37
C THR A 183 9.49 5.42 16.13
N PHE A 184 10.02 5.34 14.91
CA PHE A 184 11.36 5.81 14.57
C PHE A 184 11.43 7.21 13.98
N ASP A 185 10.32 7.74 13.46
CA ASP A 185 10.25 9.07 12.86
C ASP A 185 9.17 9.95 13.49
N GLU A 186 9.61 10.93 14.29
CA GLU A 186 8.73 11.87 15.00
C GLU A 186 7.97 12.83 14.07
N ARG A 187 8.35 12.92 12.79
CA ARG A 187 7.65 13.72 11.77
C ARG A 187 6.32 13.08 11.40
N ILE A 188 6.16 11.76 11.55
CA ILE A 188 4.90 11.07 11.31
C ILE A 188 3.98 11.31 12.52
N GLN A 189 2.93 12.10 12.34
CA GLN A 189 2.05 12.52 13.45
C GLN A 189 0.72 11.77 13.50
N SER A 190 0.37 10.99 12.46
CA SER A 190 -0.88 10.24 12.43
C SER A 190 -0.76 8.92 11.69
N VAL A 191 -1.34 7.87 12.29
CA VAL A 191 -1.43 6.54 11.69
C VAL A 191 -2.83 5.96 11.84
N TRP A 192 -3.33 5.30 10.79
CA TRP A 192 -4.48 4.39 10.84
C TRP A 192 -3.96 2.98 10.62
N LEU A 193 -4.06 2.16 11.68
CA LEU A 193 -3.61 0.78 11.70
C LEU A 193 -4.79 -0.17 11.48
N GLU A 194 -5.01 -0.59 10.23
CA GLU A 194 -6.14 -1.44 9.85
C GLU A 194 -5.74 -2.93 9.93
N SER A 195 -6.42 -3.67 10.81
CA SER A 195 -6.28 -5.13 10.95
C SER A 195 -4.82 -5.63 11.11
N GLY A 196 -3.98 -4.85 11.79
CA GLY A 196 -2.58 -5.20 12.09
C GLY A 196 -2.42 -6.28 13.16
N TYR A 197 -1.19 -6.78 13.33
CA TYR A 197 -0.84 -7.65 14.44
C TYR A 197 -0.55 -6.84 15.72
N ALA A 198 -0.90 -7.39 16.88
CA ALA A 198 -0.64 -6.76 18.17
C ALA A 198 0.74 -7.12 18.75
N ASP A 199 1.22 -8.33 18.47
CA ASP A 199 2.52 -8.85 18.90
C ASP A 199 3.06 -9.77 17.79
N MET A 200 4.23 -9.45 17.23
CA MET A 200 4.86 -10.28 16.21
C MET A 200 5.28 -11.65 16.77
N GLY A 201 5.67 -11.71 18.05
CA GLY A 201 6.05 -12.96 18.71
C GLY A 201 4.88 -13.93 18.92
N ASP A 202 3.64 -13.45 18.83
CA ASP A 202 2.44 -14.31 18.83
C ASP A 202 2.10 -14.84 17.42
N ILE A 203 2.70 -14.28 16.37
CA ILE A 203 2.46 -14.65 14.97
C ILE A 203 3.49 -15.68 14.47
N VAL A 204 4.75 -15.61 14.93
CA VAL A 204 5.87 -16.45 14.46
C VAL A 204 6.69 -17.10 15.57
#